data_AF-A0A497L4T3-F1
#
_entry.id   AF-A0A497L4T3-F1
#
_cell.length_a   1.000
_cell.length_b   1.000
_cell.length_c   1.000
_cell.angle_alpha   90.00
_cell.angle_beta   90.00
_cell.angle_gamma   90.00
#
_symmetry.space_group_name_H-M   'P 1'
#
loop_
_entity.id
_entity.type
_entity.pdbx_description
1 polymer ?
#
loop_
_entity_poly.entity_id
_entity_poly.type
_entity_poly.pdbx_seq_one_letter_code
_entity_poly.pdbx_strand_id
1 'polypeptide(L)' 'MVMSSKDYVIIKIPKALADEIDAFLGKHGYKSRAELVKDAIRSLLREYGAYRKETA' A
#
# COMPACT_ATOMS: atom_id res chain seq x y z
N MET A 1 5.42 -26.48 -3.58
CA MET A 1 6.34 -25.52 -4.21
C MET A 1 6.00 -24.14 -3.67
N VAL A 2 6.94 -23.49 -2.98
CA VAL A 2 6.69 -22.20 -2.30
C VAL A 2 6.63 -21.09 -3.35
N MET A 3 5.46 -20.46 -3.53
CA MET A 3 5.31 -19.29 -4.40
C MET A 3 5.94 -18.07 -3.72
N SER A 4 7.24 -17.87 -3.92
CA SER A 4 7.97 -16.70 -3.48
C SER A 4 8.44 -15.88 -4.68
N SER A 5 7.50 -15.14 -5.26
CA SER A 5 7.81 -14.01 -6.14
C SER A 5 6.86 -12.88 -5.76
N LYS A 6 7.17 -12.13 -4.69
CA LYS A 6 6.53 -10.83 -4.51
C LYS A 6 7.17 -9.91 -5.53
N ASP A 7 6.60 -9.82 -6.71
CA ASP A 7 7.01 -8.83 -7.70
C ASP A 7 6.67 -7.45 -7.15
N TYR A 8 7.69 -6.71 -6.73
CA TYR A 8 7.54 -5.37 -6.19
C TYR A 8 7.65 -4.36 -7.33
N VAL A 9 6.65 -3.49 -7.45
CA VAL A 9 6.64 -2.40 -8.43
C VAL A 9 7.00 -1.10 -7.72
N ILE A 10 7.91 -0.31 -8.30
CA ILE A 10 8.24 1.02 -7.80
C ILE A 10 7.24 2.02 -8.39
N ILE A 11 6.52 2.74 -7.53
CA ILE A 11 5.61 3.82 -7.95
C ILE A 11 6.26 5.15 -7.60
N LYS A 12 6.31 6.07 -8.57
CA LYS A 12 6.75 7.44 -8.33
C LYS A 12 5.59 8.23 -7.73
N ILE A 13 5.79 8.75 -6.53
CA ILE A 13 4.86 9.67 -5.88
C ILE A 13 5.55 11.00 -5.58
N PRO A 14 4.81 12.12 -5.55
CA PRO A 14 5.31 13.40 -5.06
C PRO A 14 5.92 13.27 -3.66
N LYS A 15 7.02 14.01 -3.41
CA LYS A 15 7.71 13.99 -2.11
C LYS A 15 6.78 14.41 -0.97
N ALA A 16 5.90 15.38 -1.19
CA ALA A 16 4.94 15.83 -0.18
C ALA A 16 4.05 14.68 0.34
N LEU A 17 3.59 13.79 -0.54
CA LEU A 17 2.81 12.61 -0.12
C LEU A 17 3.68 11.60 0.65
N ALA A 18 4.95 11.44 0.27
CA ALA A 18 5.86 10.59 1.04
C ALA A 18 6.09 11.15 2.45
N ASP A 19 6.22 12.48 2.58
CA ASP A 19 6.36 13.16 3.86
C ASP A 19 5.09 13.03 4.73
N GLU A 20 3.90 13.07 4.12
CA GLU A 20 2.63 12.79 4.83
C GLU A 20 2.56 11.34 5.33
N ILE A 21 2.95 10.37 4.49
CA ILE A 21 3.02 8.97 4.89
C ILE A 21 3.97 8.82 6.10
N ASP A 22 5.12 9.49 6.05
CA ASP A 22 6.11 9.49 7.14
C ASP A 22 5.58 10.11 8.43
N ALA A 23 4.84 11.21 8.34
CA ALA A 23 4.19 11.83 9.49
C ALA A 23 3.11 10.94 10.13
N PHE A 24 2.59 9.98 9.35
CA PHE A 24 1.65 8.96 9.79
C PHE A 24 2.31 7.72 10.37
N LEU A 25 3.59 7.45 10.05
CA LEU A 25 4.33 6.33 10.64
C LEU A 25 4.50 6.53 12.14
N GLY A 26 4.31 5.46 12.89
CA GLY A 26 4.32 5.51 14.36
C GLY A 26 3.01 6.02 14.97
N LYS A 27 2.04 6.46 14.14
CA LYS A 27 0.65 6.71 14.55
C LYS A 27 -0.25 5.59 14.02
N HIS A 28 -1.34 5.32 14.73
CA HIS A 28 -2.36 4.34 14.33
C HIS A 28 -1.90 2.89 14.11
N GLY A 29 -0.69 2.52 14.57
CA GLY A 29 -0.22 1.13 14.56
C GLY A 29 0.42 0.65 13.24
N TYR A 30 0.61 1.53 12.25
CA TYR A 30 1.32 1.18 11.02
C TYR A 30 2.83 1.08 11.27
N LYS A 31 3.42 -0.08 10.92
CA LYS A 31 4.85 -0.36 11.14
C LYS A 31 5.73 0.02 9.96
N SER A 32 5.14 0.20 8.78
CA SER A 32 5.88 0.56 7.58
C SER A 32 5.06 1.40 6.60
N ARG A 33 5.77 2.21 5.79
CA ARG A 33 5.19 2.95 4.65
C ARG A 33 4.41 2.03 3.74
N ALA A 34 4.98 0.85 3.48
CA ALA A 34 4.41 -0.13 2.58
C ALA A 34 3.07 -0.70 3.09
N GLU A 35 2.92 -0.92 4.40
CA GLU A 35 1.64 -1.37 4.97
C GLU A 35 0.56 -0.30 4.82
N LEU A 36 0.88 0.94 5.18
CA LEU A 36 -0.06 2.06 5.07
C LEU A 36 -0.48 2.27 3.62
N VAL A 37 0.49 2.34 2.69
CA VAL A 37 0.22 2.53 1.27
C VAL A 37 -0.61 1.38 0.70
N LYS A 38 -0.31 0.13 1.06
CA LYS A 38 -1.12 -1.02 0.64
C LYS A 38 -2.55 -0.90 1.15
N ASP A 39 -2.74 -0.53 2.41
CA ASP A 39 -4.08 -0.42 2.99
C ASP A 39 -4.87 0.71 2.34
N ALA A 40 -4.27 1.89 2.18
CA ALA A 40 -4.85 3.03 1.48
C ALA A 40 -5.26 2.68 0.05
N ILE A 41 -4.36 2.06 -0.73
CA ILE A 41 -4.65 1.64 -2.12
C ILE A 41 -5.78 0.60 -2.15
N ARG A 42 -5.76 -0.40 -1.26
CA ARG A 42 -6.83 -1.41 -1.23
C ARG A 42 -8.18 -0.81 -0.86
N SER A 43 -8.21 0.11 0.09
CA SER A 43 -9.43 0.81 0.50
C SER A 43 -9.97 1.68 -0.62
N LEU A 44 -9.10 2.43 -1.30
CA LEU A 44 -9.45 3.21 -2.48
C LEU A 44 -10.02 2.31 -3.58
N LEU A 45 -9.31 1.25 -3.97
CA LEU A 45 -9.79 0.32 -5.00
C LEU A 45 -11.12 -0.35 -4.64
N ARG A 46 -11.38 -0.61 -3.35
CA ARG A 46 -12.66 -1.13 -2.87
C ARG A 46 -13.77 -0.10 -3.02
N GLU A 47 -13.52 1.15 -2.67
CA GLU A 47 -14.47 2.26 -2.82
C GLU A 47 -14.89 2.45 -4.28
N TYR A 48 -13.94 2.37 -5.21
CA TYR A 48 -14.21 2.48 -6.65
C TYR A 48 -14.71 1.16 -7.29
N GLY A 49 -14.89 0.09 -6.52
CA GLY A 49 -15.31 -1.23 -7.05
C GLY A 49 -14.28 -1.90 -7.98
N ALA A 50 -13.07 -1.34 -8.09
CA ALA A 50 -11.98 -1.83 -8.94
C ALA A 50 -11.10 -2.89 -8.26
N TYR A 51 -11.38 -3.20 -6.98
CA TYR A 51 -10.63 -4.22 -6.24
C TYR A 51 -10.95 -5.62 -6.75
N ARG A 52 -10.17 -6.09 -7.74
CA ARG A 52 -10.12 -7.51 -8.06
C ARG A 52 -9.35 -8.22 -6.96
N LYS A 53 -10.03 -9.09 -6.21
CA LYS A 53 -9.33 -10.10 -5.41
C LYS A 53 -8.50 -10.90 -6.39
N GLU A 54 -7.19 -10.89 -6.20
CA GLU A 54 -6.30 -11.83 -6.86
C GLU A 54 -6.74 -13.22 -6.40
N THR A 55 -7.46 -13.93 -7.27
CA THR A 55 -7.80 -15.34 -7.09
C THR A 55 -6.48 -16.10 -7.11
N ALA A 56 -6.12 -16.61 -5.94
CA ALA A 56 -5.06 -17.60 -5.76
C ALA A 56 -5.36 -18.87 -6.57
#